data_AF-A0AAW2W0I4-F1
#
_entry.id   AF-A0AAW2W0I4-F1
#
_cell.length_a   1.000
_cell.length_b   1.000
_cell.length_c   1.000
_cell.angle_alpha   90.00
_cell.angle_beta   90.00
_cell.angle_gamma   90.00
#
_symmetry.space_group_name_H-M   'P 1'
#
loop_
_entity.id
_entity.type
_entity.pdbx_description
1 polymer ?
#
loop_
_entity_poly.entity_id
_entity_poly.type
_entity_poly.pdbx_seq_one_letter_code
_entity_poly.pdbx_strand_id
1 'polypeptide(L)'
;MKSYGGYDFIKNECDPCIYKKISGSSVAYLVLYVDDILLIRNDVKVLGDIKAWLSTQFSMKDMGEASYILGIKIYRDRSRRILGLTQSSYIEKVLKRFKMENSKRGFLPMRYGVRLSKKQSPKTDEKLKRMSNIPYASAVGSIQFVVQCTWPDVAYALSVTSIYQACVEVAHWGPVKSILKYLKRTKDMFLIYGGGELILEGYSDASFQSDDDDVKSQSGFVFKLNGGAVAWKSSKQDTTVNSTTEAEYIAASEAANEAVWMKNYIQYLGVVPSITEPVVIFCDNNGAIAQAKKNRDLILFQAHS
;
A
#
# COMPACT_ATOMS: atom_id res chain seq x y z
N MET A 1 -10.82 -4.29 27.48
CA MET A 1 -9.83 -3.41 26.82
C MET A 1 -9.63 -2.21 27.74
N LYS A 2 -8.52 -2.11 28.48
CA LYS A 2 -8.27 -0.91 29.32
C LYS A 2 -8.12 0.29 28.37
N SER A 3 -8.88 1.36 28.59
CA SER A 3 -8.81 2.54 27.73
C SER A 3 -7.50 3.29 27.99
N TYR A 4 -6.80 3.67 26.92
CA TYR A 4 -5.60 4.52 27.00
C TYR A 4 -5.93 6.00 27.36
N GLY A 5 -7.18 6.29 27.74
CA GLY A 5 -7.68 7.64 28.03
C GLY A 5 -7.20 8.23 29.37
N GLY A 6 -6.37 7.51 30.14
CA GLY A 6 -5.86 7.97 31.43
C GLY A 6 -4.68 8.94 31.38
N TYR A 7 -4.16 9.27 30.19
CA TYR A 7 -2.96 10.12 30.04
C TYR A 7 -3.10 11.16 28.93
N ASP A 8 -4.28 11.79 28.80
CA ASP A 8 -4.62 12.84 27.80
C ASP A 8 -4.40 12.43 26.33
N PHE A 9 -4.40 11.13 26.06
CA PHE A 9 -4.38 10.63 24.69
C PHE A 9 -5.78 10.75 24.08
N ILE A 10 -5.85 11.46 22.97
CA ILE A 10 -7.05 11.58 22.14
C ILE A 10 -6.95 10.50 21.06
N LYS A 11 -7.95 9.62 21.02
CA LYS A 11 -8.08 8.58 20.00
C LYS A 11 -8.41 9.23 18.65
N ASN A 12 -7.81 8.73 17.57
CA ASN A 12 -8.18 9.10 16.21
C ASN A 12 -9.52 8.44 15.86
N GLU A 13 -10.48 9.22 15.38
CA GLU A 13 -11.82 8.70 15.04
C GLU A 13 -11.84 7.91 13.73
N CYS A 14 -10.90 8.17 12.83
CA CYS A 14 -10.75 7.39 11.59
C CYS A 14 -10.04 6.05 11.82
N ASP A 15 -9.09 6.00 12.76
CA ASP A 15 -8.36 4.78 13.13
C ASP A 15 -8.26 4.63 14.67
N PRO A 16 -9.09 3.77 15.29
CA PRO A 16 -9.08 3.54 16.72
C PRO A 16 -7.77 2.99 17.31
N CYS A 17 -6.83 2.55 16.46
CA CYS A 17 -5.51 2.07 16.91
C CYS A 17 -4.50 3.20 17.09
N ILE A 18 -4.86 4.44 16.74
CA ILE A 18 -3.95 5.58 16.76
C ILE A 18 -4.43 6.59 17.79
N TYR A 19 -3.51 6.97 18.65
CA TYR A 19 -3.73 7.94 19.71
C TYR A 19 -2.74 9.08 19.58
N LYS A 20 -3.19 10.29 19.88
CA LYS A 20 -2.42 11.52 19.81
C LYS A 20 -2.45 12.24 21.15
N LYS A 21 -1.31 12.75 21.58
CA LYS A 21 -1.18 13.67 22.71
C LYS A 21 -0.46 14.93 22.23
N ILE A 22 -1.05 16.09 22.50
CA ILE A 22 -0.45 17.39 22.23
C ILE A 22 -0.37 18.15 23.55
N SER A 23 0.81 18.66 23.88
CA SER A 23 1.03 19.53 25.04
C SER A 23 1.96 20.67 24.61
N GLY A 24 1.38 21.84 24.37
CA GLY A 24 2.09 22.98 23.79
C GLY A 24 2.71 22.63 22.43
N SER A 25 4.04 22.71 22.34
CA SER A 25 4.80 22.35 21.13
C SER A 25 5.13 20.85 21.03
N SER A 26 4.91 20.08 22.09
CA SER A 26 5.24 18.66 22.12
C SER A 26 4.08 17.82 21.61
N VAL A 27 4.39 16.94 20.66
CA VAL A 27 3.44 16.02 20.00
C VAL A 27 3.96 14.60 20.16
N ALA A 28 3.09 13.71 20.59
CA ALA A 28 3.33 12.28 20.64
C ALA A 28 2.18 11.51 20.01
N TYR A 29 2.51 10.46 19.25
CA TYR A 29 1.57 9.48 18.76
C TYR A 29 1.90 8.12 19.35
N LEU A 30 0.84 7.38 19.64
CA LEU A 30 0.88 6.01 20.08
C LEU A 30 0.06 5.21 19.06
N VAL A 31 0.74 4.32 18.34
CA VAL A 31 0.14 3.43 17.35
C VAL A 31 0.16 2.02 17.91
N LEU A 32 -1.02 1.42 18.01
CA LEU A 32 -1.20 0.07 18.52
C LEU A 32 -1.29 -0.92 17.37
N TYR A 33 -0.61 -2.05 17.52
CA TYR A 33 -0.85 -3.21 16.69
C TYR A 33 -0.76 -4.48 17.53
N VAL A 34 -1.91 -5.05 17.88
CA VAL A 34 -2.00 -6.24 18.74
C VAL A 34 -1.17 -6.03 20.03
N ASP A 35 -0.02 -6.70 20.15
CA ASP A 35 0.87 -6.63 21.33
C ASP A 35 1.99 -5.57 21.18
N ASP A 36 2.16 -5.00 19.99
CA ASP A 36 3.19 -4.01 19.67
C ASP A 36 2.66 -2.58 19.84
N ILE A 37 3.49 -1.71 20.41
CA ILE A 37 3.23 -0.27 20.55
C ILE A 37 4.35 0.50 19.86
N LEU A 38 4.01 1.28 18.83
CA LEU A 38 4.92 2.24 18.23
C LEU A 38 4.67 3.64 18.78
N LEU A 39 5.71 4.23 19.37
CA LEU A 39 5.69 5.60 19.86
C LEU A 39 6.43 6.53 18.89
N ILE A 40 5.74 7.57 18.44
CA ILE A 40 6.29 8.62 17.57
C ILE A 40 6.24 9.93 18.35
N ARG A 41 7.30 10.73 18.29
CA ARG A 41 7.36 11.99 19.03
C ARG A 41 8.22 13.03 18.33
N ASN A 42 8.08 14.29 18.74
CA ASN A 42 9.06 15.34 18.48
C ASN A 42 9.95 15.63 19.70
N ASP A 43 9.44 15.52 20.93
CA ASP A 43 10.18 15.78 22.18
C ASP A 43 10.63 14.48 22.89
N VAL A 44 11.93 14.41 23.26
CA VAL A 44 12.54 13.26 23.96
C VAL A 44 11.97 13.10 25.36
N LYS A 45 11.68 14.20 26.07
CA LYS A 45 11.26 14.17 27.48
C LYS A 45 9.89 13.52 27.62
N VAL A 46 8.95 13.95 26.78
CA VAL A 46 7.59 13.39 26.70
C VAL A 46 7.60 11.89 26.45
N LEU A 47 8.58 11.37 25.72
CA LEU A 47 8.72 9.92 25.50
C LEU A 47 9.01 9.15 26.80
N GLY A 48 9.87 9.71 27.66
CA GLY A 48 10.22 9.09 28.94
C GLY A 48 8.99 8.96 29.85
N ASP A 49 8.21 10.02 29.95
CA ASP A 49 7.00 10.06 30.77
C ASP A 49 5.94 9.08 30.27
N ILE A 50 5.73 9.03 28.94
CA ILE A 50 4.80 8.07 28.31
C ILE A 50 5.25 6.62 28.57
N LYS A 51 6.54 6.33 28.42
CA LYS A 51 7.09 4.97 28.66
C LYS A 51 6.93 4.55 30.12
N ALA A 52 7.21 5.46 31.06
CA ALA A 52 7.04 5.22 32.48
C ALA A 52 5.57 4.92 32.79
N TRP A 53 4.64 5.75 32.30
CA TRP A 53 3.20 5.54 32.46
C TRP A 53 2.75 4.19 31.86
N LEU A 54 3.10 3.87 30.61
CA LEU A 54 2.73 2.60 29.98
C LEU A 54 3.24 1.39 30.77
N SER A 55 4.46 1.46 31.32
CA SER A 55 5.05 0.38 32.12
C SER A 55 4.32 0.17 33.46
N THR A 56 3.60 1.17 33.97
CA THR A 56 2.72 0.98 35.16
C THR A 56 1.42 0.25 34.82
N GLN A 57 0.96 0.35 33.57
CA GLN A 57 -0.32 -0.19 33.13
C GLN A 57 -0.19 -1.58 32.52
N PHE A 58 0.94 -1.87 31.88
CA PHE A 58 1.18 -3.07 31.09
C PHE A 58 2.57 -3.65 31.39
N SER A 59 2.67 -4.98 31.40
CA SER A 59 3.96 -5.67 31.36
C SER A 59 4.52 -5.56 29.95
N MET A 60 5.51 -4.70 29.76
CA MET A 60 6.07 -4.41 28.44
C MET A 60 7.59 -4.32 28.48
N LYS A 61 8.21 -4.54 27.31
CA LYS A 61 9.66 -4.40 27.13
C LYS A 61 9.93 -3.27 26.14
N ASP A 62 10.77 -2.33 26.55
CA ASP A 62 11.27 -1.30 25.64
C ASP A 62 12.30 -1.90 24.68
N MET A 63 12.01 -1.82 23.38
CA MET A 63 12.88 -2.29 22.31
C MET A 63 13.86 -1.21 21.80
N GLY A 64 13.84 -0.02 22.40
CA GLY A 64 14.70 1.09 22.01
C GLY A 64 14.17 1.85 20.79
N GLU A 65 15.07 2.36 19.94
CA GLU A 65 14.66 3.04 18.71
C GLU A 65 14.07 2.04 17.71
N ALA A 66 12.89 2.38 17.18
CA ALA A 66 12.16 1.54 16.23
C ALA A 66 12.99 1.30 14.96
N SER A 67 13.47 0.06 14.82
CA SER A 67 14.20 -0.42 13.65
C SER A 67 13.37 -1.40 12.80
N TYR A 68 12.33 -2.01 13.40
CA TYR A 68 11.38 -2.88 12.73
C TYR A 68 9.97 -2.65 13.28
N ILE A 69 8.96 -2.75 12.41
CA ILE A 69 7.54 -2.81 12.75
C ILE A 69 6.84 -3.73 11.75
N LEU A 70 6.09 -4.73 12.22
CA LEU A 70 5.35 -5.67 11.36
C LEU A 70 6.20 -6.33 10.26
N GLY A 71 7.47 -6.63 10.55
CA GLY A 71 8.40 -7.18 9.56
C GLY A 71 8.88 -6.19 8.50
N ILE A 72 8.55 -4.91 8.62
CA ILE A 72 9.07 -3.79 7.83
C ILE A 72 10.26 -3.21 8.58
N LYS A 73 11.41 -3.14 7.92
CA LYS A 73 12.61 -2.47 8.43
C LYS A 73 12.49 -0.97 8.20
N ILE A 74 12.76 -0.21 9.25
CA ILE A 74 12.79 1.25 9.22
C ILE A 74 14.25 1.70 9.10
N TYR A 75 14.56 2.45 8.06
CA TYR A 75 15.80 3.20 7.89
C TYR A 75 15.52 4.67 8.18
N ARG A 76 16.36 5.31 9.00
CA ARG A 76 16.18 6.73 9.35
C ARG A 76 17.51 7.46 9.25
N ASP A 77 17.55 8.47 8.39
CA ASP A 77 18.66 9.41 8.29
C ASP A 77 18.18 10.80 8.75
N ARG A 78 18.57 11.18 9.96
CA ARG A 78 18.16 12.46 10.56
C ARG A 78 18.85 13.65 9.91
N SER A 79 20.09 13.48 9.45
CA SER A 79 20.88 14.54 8.82
C SER A 79 20.28 14.96 7.48
N ARG A 80 19.83 13.97 6.70
CA ARG A 80 19.16 14.18 5.40
C ARG A 80 17.65 14.32 5.52
N ARG A 81 17.09 14.16 6.72
CA ARG A 81 15.64 14.13 7.00
C ARG A 81 14.89 13.11 6.13
N ILE A 82 15.46 11.92 6.00
CA ILE A 82 14.93 10.82 5.19
C ILE A 82 14.46 9.66 6.09
N LEU A 83 13.30 9.10 5.75
CA LEU A 83 12.81 7.83 6.26
C LEU A 83 12.73 6.84 5.09
N GLY A 84 13.18 5.61 5.30
CA GLY A 84 13.10 4.53 4.31
C GLY A 84 12.42 3.31 4.90
N LEU A 85 11.53 2.67 4.15
CA LEU A 85 10.89 1.42 4.53
C LEU A 85 11.30 0.31 3.56
N THR A 86 11.61 -0.88 4.09
CA THR A 86 11.92 -2.04 3.26
C THR A 86 11.51 -3.36 3.93
N GLN A 87 11.31 -4.39 3.12
CA GLN A 87 10.97 -5.75 3.56
C GLN A 87 12.01 -6.77 3.09
N SER A 88 13.28 -6.39 2.89
CA SER A 88 14.34 -7.24 2.34
C SER A 88 14.42 -8.63 3.00
N SER A 89 14.38 -8.69 4.33
CA SER A 89 14.46 -9.94 5.08
C SER A 89 13.22 -10.83 4.89
N TYR A 90 12.04 -10.24 4.75
CA TYR A 90 10.82 -10.97 4.42
C TYR A 90 10.85 -11.49 2.98
N ILE A 91 11.27 -10.65 2.02
CA ILE A 91 11.42 -11.04 0.62
C ILE A 91 12.38 -12.25 0.49
N GLU A 92 13.50 -12.25 1.22
CA GLU A 92 14.42 -13.40 1.23
C GLU A 92 13.78 -14.69 1.77
N LYS A 93 12.96 -14.59 2.82
CA LYS A 93 12.19 -15.74 3.36
C LYS A 93 11.19 -16.25 2.33
N VAL A 94 10.48 -15.35 1.64
CA VAL A 94 9.54 -15.69 0.56
C VAL A 94 10.27 -16.40 -0.59
N LEU A 95 11.41 -15.87 -1.03
CA LEU A 95 12.20 -16.48 -2.10
C LEU A 95 12.65 -17.89 -1.75
N LYS A 96 13.16 -18.11 -0.52
CA LYS A 96 13.54 -19.44 -0.04
C LYS A 96 12.32 -20.39 0.03
N ARG A 97 11.20 -19.93 0.58
CA ARG A 97 9.96 -20.71 0.70
C ARG A 97 9.49 -21.27 -0.64
N PHE A 98 9.61 -20.49 -1.72
CA PHE A 98 9.17 -20.87 -3.05
C PHE A 98 10.29 -21.38 -3.97
N LYS A 99 11.48 -21.69 -3.43
CA LYS A 99 12.66 -22.20 -4.17
C LYS A 99 13.12 -21.27 -5.30
N MET A 100 13.10 -19.96 -5.03
CA MET A 100 13.43 -18.87 -5.97
C MET A 100 14.68 -18.09 -5.57
N GLU A 101 15.36 -18.46 -4.49
CA GLU A 101 16.59 -17.82 -3.98
C GLU A 101 17.74 -17.87 -5.00
N ASN A 102 17.80 -18.91 -5.84
CA ASN A 102 18.81 -19.06 -6.90
C ASN A 102 18.28 -18.71 -8.30
N SER A 103 17.06 -18.15 -8.40
CA SER A 103 16.47 -17.77 -9.69
C SER A 103 17.18 -16.57 -10.35
N LYS A 104 17.00 -16.39 -11.66
CA LYS A 104 17.47 -15.17 -12.34
C LYS A 104 16.77 -13.92 -11.77
N ARG A 105 17.46 -12.79 -11.73
CA ARG A 105 16.87 -11.48 -11.35
C ARG A 105 16.03 -10.95 -12.50
N GLY A 106 14.74 -10.75 -12.27
CA GLY A 106 13.77 -10.27 -13.27
C GLY A 106 13.76 -8.74 -13.32
N PHE A 107 13.62 -8.16 -14.51
CA PHE A 107 13.60 -6.69 -14.69
C PHE A 107 12.22 -6.08 -14.51
N LEU A 108 11.16 -6.84 -14.76
CA LEU A 108 9.78 -6.38 -14.70
C LEU A 108 8.96 -7.36 -13.84
N PRO A 109 8.00 -6.85 -13.03
CA PRO A 109 7.09 -7.71 -12.28
C PRO A 109 6.19 -8.54 -13.20
N MET A 110 5.77 -7.96 -14.32
CA MET A 110 5.03 -8.62 -15.39
C MET A 110 5.50 -8.06 -16.74
N ARG A 111 5.56 -8.93 -17.77
CA ARG A 111 5.90 -8.49 -19.13
C ARG A 111 4.67 -7.88 -19.80
N TYR A 112 4.89 -6.86 -20.63
CA TYR A 112 3.84 -6.35 -21.50
C TYR A 112 3.28 -7.47 -22.40
N GLY A 113 1.96 -7.45 -22.62
CA GLY A 113 1.26 -8.43 -23.45
C GLY A 113 1.02 -9.80 -22.80
N VAL A 114 1.38 -9.99 -21.53
CA VAL A 114 0.96 -11.20 -20.79
C VAL A 114 -0.55 -11.12 -20.57
N ARG A 115 -1.29 -11.99 -21.25
CA ARG A 115 -2.72 -12.15 -21.06
C ARG A 115 -3.01 -13.49 -20.39
N LEU A 116 -3.72 -13.44 -19.28
CA LEU A 116 -4.19 -14.62 -18.56
C LEU A 116 -5.69 -14.76 -18.83
N SER A 117 -6.17 -16.00 -18.90
CA SER A 117 -7.58 -16.28 -19.12
C SER A 117 -8.00 -17.58 -18.44
N LYS A 118 -9.24 -17.62 -17.95
CA LYS A 118 -9.88 -18.85 -17.47
C LYS A 118 -9.95 -19.93 -18.54
N LYS A 119 -9.89 -19.59 -19.83
CA LYS A 119 -9.82 -20.59 -20.93
C LYS A 119 -8.55 -21.43 -20.88
N GLN A 120 -7.51 -20.95 -20.21
CA GLN A 120 -6.25 -21.67 -19.95
C GLN A 120 -6.36 -22.60 -18.74
N SER A 121 -7.53 -22.76 -18.12
CA SER A 121 -7.69 -23.66 -16.96
C SER A 121 -7.35 -25.13 -17.32
N PRO A 122 -6.78 -25.92 -16.39
CA PRO A 122 -6.49 -27.33 -16.63
C PRO A 122 -7.75 -28.09 -17.06
N LYS A 123 -7.72 -28.75 -18.21
CA LYS A 123 -8.85 -29.54 -18.75
C LYS A 123 -8.75 -31.04 -18.49
N THR A 124 -7.68 -31.50 -17.86
CA THR A 124 -7.35 -32.93 -17.69
C THR A 124 -6.93 -33.23 -16.25
N ASP A 125 -7.33 -34.39 -15.72
CA ASP A 125 -7.04 -34.82 -14.34
C ASP A 125 -5.56 -34.87 -13.99
N GLU A 126 -4.69 -35.21 -14.95
CA GLU A 126 -3.24 -35.19 -14.74
C GLU A 126 -2.70 -33.77 -14.50
N LYS A 127 -3.19 -32.79 -15.27
CA LYS A 127 -2.84 -31.39 -15.05
C LYS A 127 -3.41 -30.90 -13.71
N LEU A 128 -4.62 -31.29 -13.33
CA LEU A 128 -5.19 -30.94 -12.02
C LEU A 128 -4.33 -31.46 -10.87
N LYS A 129 -3.91 -32.74 -10.90
CA LYS A 129 -2.98 -33.33 -9.92
C LYS A 129 -1.60 -32.66 -9.90
N ARG A 130 -1.10 -32.19 -11.05
CA ARG A 130 0.15 -31.43 -11.09
C ARG A 130 0.01 -30.06 -10.44
N MET A 131 -1.13 -29.41 -10.64
CA MET A 131 -1.41 -28.07 -10.14
C MET A 131 -1.74 -28.05 -8.64
N SER A 132 -2.30 -29.12 -8.08
CA SER A 132 -2.55 -29.24 -6.63
C SER A 132 -1.28 -29.13 -5.78
N ASN A 133 -0.12 -29.42 -6.37
CA ASN A 133 1.18 -29.33 -5.69
C ASN A 133 1.84 -27.95 -5.81
N ILE A 134 1.26 -27.02 -6.58
CA ILE A 134 1.80 -25.67 -6.75
C ILE A 134 1.18 -24.77 -5.68
N PRO A 135 1.98 -24.16 -4.79
CA PRO A 135 1.47 -23.34 -3.69
C PRO A 135 1.08 -21.94 -4.16
N TYR A 136 0.17 -21.85 -5.14
CA TYR A 136 -0.17 -20.60 -5.84
C TYR A 136 -0.76 -19.55 -4.89
N ALA A 137 -1.86 -19.88 -4.21
CA ALA A 137 -2.51 -18.96 -3.28
C ALA A 137 -1.55 -18.52 -2.16
N SER A 138 -0.70 -19.43 -1.67
CA SER A 138 0.31 -19.10 -0.68
C SER A 138 1.37 -18.13 -1.21
N ALA A 139 1.80 -18.27 -2.47
CA ALA A 139 2.73 -17.35 -3.11
C ALA A 139 2.10 -15.98 -3.35
N VAL A 140 0.87 -15.93 -3.88
CA VAL A 140 0.10 -14.69 -4.08
C VAL A 140 -0.09 -13.96 -2.75
N GLY A 141 -0.52 -14.65 -1.69
CA GLY A 141 -0.66 -14.05 -0.36
C GLY A 141 0.65 -13.54 0.23
N SER A 142 1.77 -14.24 -0.02
CA SER A 142 3.10 -13.77 0.41
C SER A 142 3.53 -12.51 -0.36
N ILE A 143 3.24 -12.43 -1.66
CA ILE A 143 3.50 -11.26 -2.49
C ILE A 143 2.59 -10.10 -2.07
N GLN A 144 1.32 -10.37 -1.75
CA GLN A 144 0.37 -9.38 -1.30
C GLN A 144 0.85 -8.62 -0.06
N PHE A 145 1.44 -9.33 0.91
CA PHE A 145 2.03 -8.66 2.08
C PHE A 145 3.21 -7.74 1.72
N VAL A 146 4.03 -8.09 0.71
CA VAL A 146 5.11 -7.21 0.23
C VAL A 146 4.54 -5.97 -0.45
N VAL A 147 3.54 -6.17 -1.30
CA VAL A 147 2.86 -5.09 -2.02
C VAL A 147 2.15 -4.14 -1.07
N GLN A 148 1.46 -4.65 -0.05
CA GLN A 148 0.68 -3.82 0.89
C GLN A 148 1.57 -2.88 1.71
N CYS A 149 2.82 -3.27 1.96
CA CYS A 149 3.68 -2.54 2.87
C CYS A 149 4.69 -1.63 2.16
N THR A 150 5.40 -2.11 1.11
CA THR A 150 6.54 -1.36 0.57
C THR A 150 6.76 -1.43 -0.95
N TRP A 151 5.97 -2.22 -1.71
CA TRP A 151 6.21 -2.48 -3.15
C TRP A 151 5.02 -2.09 -4.06
N PRO A 152 4.71 -0.78 -4.19
CA PRO A 152 3.57 -0.31 -4.98
C PRO A 152 3.62 -0.70 -6.47
N ASP A 153 4.82 -0.75 -7.04
CA ASP A 153 5.09 -1.09 -8.45
C ASP A 153 4.73 -2.54 -8.83
N VAL A 154 4.52 -3.41 -7.85
CA VAL A 154 4.09 -4.81 -8.07
C VAL A 154 2.56 -4.95 -8.01
N ALA A 155 1.83 -3.91 -7.59
CA ALA A 155 0.37 -3.97 -7.35
C ALA A 155 -0.42 -4.45 -8.56
N TYR A 156 -0.11 -3.96 -9.76
CA TYR A 156 -0.76 -4.41 -11.00
C TYR A 156 -0.55 -5.91 -11.27
N ALA A 157 0.71 -6.36 -11.22
CA ALA A 157 1.05 -7.76 -11.49
C ALA A 157 0.42 -8.71 -10.46
N LEU A 158 0.36 -8.28 -9.19
CA LEU A 158 -0.36 -9.00 -8.14
C LEU A 158 -1.86 -9.05 -8.45
N SER A 159 -2.47 -7.93 -8.84
CA SER A 159 -3.90 -7.85 -9.14
C SER A 159 -4.30 -8.86 -10.22
N VAL A 160 -3.60 -8.86 -11.36
CA VAL A 160 -3.84 -9.80 -12.47
C VAL A 160 -3.66 -11.26 -12.06
N THR A 161 -2.61 -11.57 -11.28
CA THR A 161 -2.36 -12.95 -10.84
C THR A 161 -3.34 -13.41 -9.74
N SER A 162 -3.87 -12.50 -8.94
CA SER A 162 -4.78 -12.83 -7.83
C SER A 162 -6.15 -13.35 -8.27
N ILE A 163 -6.58 -13.04 -9.51
CA ILE A 163 -7.85 -13.48 -10.10
C ILE A 163 -7.93 -15.01 -10.21
N TYR A 164 -6.80 -15.67 -10.42
CA TYR A 164 -6.74 -17.10 -10.77
C TYR A 164 -6.41 -18.02 -9.59
N GLN A 165 -6.63 -17.57 -8.35
CA GLN A 165 -6.30 -18.34 -7.14
C GLN A 165 -7.01 -19.70 -7.07
N ALA A 166 -8.24 -19.79 -7.55
CA ALA A 166 -9.02 -21.03 -7.54
C ALA A 166 -8.78 -21.93 -8.76
N CYS A 167 -8.23 -21.39 -9.86
CA CYS A 167 -8.10 -22.12 -11.12
C CYS A 167 -6.73 -21.89 -11.76
N VAL A 168 -5.76 -22.67 -11.28
CA VAL A 168 -4.35 -22.50 -11.62
C VAL A 168 -4.01 -23.43 -12.78
N GLU A 169 -3.44 -22.92 -13.88
CA GLU A 169 -2.65 -23.72 -14.83
C GLU A 169 -1.17 -23.31 -14.73
N VAL A 170 -0.28 -24.12 -15.32
CA VAL A 170 1.16 -23.83 -15.47
C VAL A 170 1.39 -22.43 -16.08
N ALA A 171 0.52 -22.01 -16.99
CA ALA A 171 0.55 -20.67 -17.60
C ALA A 171 0.45 -19.55 -16.56
N HIS A 172 -0.35 -19.71 -15.50
CA HIS A 172 -0.54 -18.73 -14.43
C HIS A 172 0.65 -18.68 -13.46
N TRP A 173 1.37 -19.79 -13.29
CA TRP A 173 2.53 -19.84 -12.40
C TRP A 173 3.75 -19.08 -12.93
N GLY A 174 3.89 -18.97 -14.26
CA GLY A 174 4.96 -18.21 -14.90
C GLY A 174 5.02 -16.73 -14.48
N PRO A 175 3.91 -15.99 -14.54
CA PRO A 175 3.80 -14.63 -14.03
C PRO A 175 4.12 -14.49 -12.54
N VAL A 176 3.61 -15.38 -11.67
CA VAL A 176 3.93 -15.33 -10.24
C VAL A 176 5.43 -15.52 -10.00
N LYS A 177 6.08 -16.46 -10.70
CA LYS A 177 7.55 -16.58 -10.66
C LYS A 177 8.25 -15.32 -11.17
N SER A 178 7.68 -14.62 -12.14
CA SER A 178 8.26 -13.37 -12.68
C SER A 178 8.24 -12.27 -11.63
N ILE A 179 7.14 -12.13 -10.88
CA ILE A 179 7.05 -11.24 -9.72
C ILE A 179 8.12 -11.59 -8.68
N LEU A 180 8.27 -12.87 -8.33
CA LEU A 180 9.31 -13.28 -7.37
C LEU A 180 10.74 -12.97 -7.87
N LYS A 181 11.01 -13.15 -9.16
CA LYS A 181 12.30 -12.76 -9.77
C LYS A 181 12.53 -11.26 -9.73
N TYR A 182 11.48 -10.47 -9.90
CA TYR A 182 11.53 -9.02 -9.79
C TYR A 182 11.81 -8.59 -8.35
N LEU A 183 11.06 -9.10 -7.38
CA LEU A 183 11.31 -8.87 -5.95
C LEU A 183 12.73 -9.27 -5.56
N LYS A 184 13.28 -10.36 -6.10
CA LYS A 184 14.69 -10.73 -5.89
C LYS A 184 15.66 -9.65 -6.37
N ARG A 185 15.36 -9.00 -7.50
CA ARG A 185 16.19 -7.93 -8.05
C ARG A 185 16.13 -6.69 -7.16
N THR A 186 14.94 -6.36 -6.68
CA THR A 186 14.66 -5.10 -5.99
C THR A 186 14.71 -5.21 -4.47
N LYS A 187 14.90 -6.40 -3.88
CA LYS A 187 14.79 -6.64 -2.43
C LYS A 187 15.53 -5.66 -1.52
N ASP A 188 16.63 -5.07 -1.99
CA ASP A 188 17.48 -4.14 -1.23
C ASP A 188 17.10 -2.65 -1.47
N MET A 189 16.04 -2.38 -2.23
CA MET A 189 15.47 -1.04 -2.41
C MET A 189 14.63 -0.63 -1.18
N PHE A 190 14.34 0.67 -1.12
CA PHE A 190 13.58 1.30 -0.05
C PHE A 190 12.50 2.19 -0.63
N LEU A 191 11.34 2.20 0.01
CA LEU A 191 10.34 3.23 -0.16
C LEU A 191 10.76 4.44 0.68
N ILE A 192 11.16 5.52 0.02
CA ILE A 192 11.80 6.69 0.64
C ILE A 192 10.80 7.83 0.81
N TYR A 193 10.83 8.46 1.99
CA TYR A 193 10.10 9.67 2.34
C TYR A 193 11.09 10.73 2.83
N GLY A 194 11.02 11.95 2.31
CA GLY A 194 11.89 13.03 2.75
C GLY A 194 12.04 14.17 1.75
N GLY A 195 12.69 15.24 2.22
CA GLY A 195 13.22 16.30 1.34
C GLY A 195 12.25 17.40 0.91
N GLY A 196 10.96 17.36 1.31
CA GLY A 196 10.00 18.39 0.91
C GLY A 196 8.95 18.72 1.96
N GLU A 197 8.00 19.56 1.55
CA GLU A 197 6.79 19.84 2.32
C GLU A 197 5.88 18.60 2.35
N LEU A 198 5.12 18.46 3.43
CA LEU A 198 4.13 17.39 3.57
C LEU A 198 2.91 17.74 2.71
N ILE A 199 2.94 17.43 1.43
CA ILE A 199 1.82 17.62 0.49
C ILE A 199 1.31 16.25 0.09
N LEU A 200 0.00 16.03 0.22
CA LEU A 200 -0.67 14.82 -0.23
C LEU A 200 -1.11 15.00 -1.69
N GLU A 201 -0.61 14.15 -2.57
CA GLU A 201 -0.93 14.17 -4.00
C GLU A 201 -1.35 12.79 -4.47
N GLY A 202 -2.46 12.71 -5.20
CA GLY A 202 -2.99 11.48 -5.78
C GLY A 202 -2.81 11.41 -7.29
N TYR A 203 -2.71 10.20 -7.82
CA TYR A 203 -2.71 9.91 -9.25
C TYR A 203 -3.69 8.76 -9.47
N SER A 204 -4.53 8.88 -10.51
CA SER A 204 -5.48 7.84 -10.91
C SER A 204 -5.31 7.53 -12.40
N ASP A 205 -5.50 6.27 -12.75
CA ASP A 205 -5.38 5.78 -14.13
C ASP A 205 -6.28 4.54 -14.31
N ALA A 206 -6.75 4.30 -15.54
CA ALA A 206 -7.53 3.12 -15.88
C ALA A 206 -7.12 2.49 -17.22
N SER A 207 -6.91 1.17 -17.21
CA SER A 207 -6.78 0.40 -18.45
C SER A 207 -8.14 -0.14 -18.89
N PHE A 208 -8.70 0.43 -19.96
CA PHE A 208 -9.99 0.01 -20.53
C PHE A 208 -9.96 -1.43 -21.08
N GLN A 209 -10.97 -2.24 -20.74
CA GLN A 209 -11.16 -3.60 -21.27
C GLN A 209 -9.91 -4.49 -21.19
N SER A 210 -9.21 -4.43 -20.07
CA SER A 210 -7.93 -5.11 -19.86
C SER A 210 -8.05 -6.60 -19.52
N ASP A 211 -9.23 -7.06 -19.08
CA ASP A 211 -9.49 -8.46 -18.75
C ASP A 211 -10.05 -9.22 -19.98
N ASP A 212 -9.35 -10.26 -20.44
CA ASP A 212 -9.76 -11.04 -21.62
C ASP A 212 -10.97 -11.96 -21.37
N ASP A 213 -11.34 -12.21 -20.10
CA ASP A 213 -12.43 -13.12 -19.74
C ASP A 213 -13.79 -12.40 -19.66
N ASP A 214 -13.85 -11.25 -18.99
CA ASP A 214 -15.10 -10.47 -18.81
C ASP A 214 -15.04 -9.02 -19.32
N VAL A 215 -13.96 -8.66 -20.02
CA VAL A 215 -13.81 -7.37 -20.70
C VAL A 215 -13.87 -6.18 -19.75
N LYS A 216 -13.66 -6.42 -18.45
CA LYS A 216 -13.66 -5.36 -17.44
C LYS A 216 -12.32 -4.62 -17.44
N SER A 217 -12.41 -3.34 -17.10
CA SER A 217 -11.26 -2.44 -17.01
C SER A 217 -10.50 -2.64 -15.70
N GLN A 218 -9.26 -2.18 -15.65
CA GLN A 218 -8.43 -2.15 -14.44
C GLN A 218 -8.30 -0.71 -13.94
N SER A 219 -8.71 -0.42 -12.71
CA SER A 219 -8.46 0.85 -12.03
C SER A 219 -7.13 0.80 -11.29
N GLY A 220 -6.43 1.93 -11.23
CA GLY A 220 -5.27 2.13 -10.39
C GLY A 220 -5.23 3.51 -9.76
N PHE A 221 -4.64 3.59 -8.56
CA PHE A 221 -4.24 4.87 -7.98
C PHE A 221 -2.96 4.76 -7.16
N VAL A 222 -2.29 5.89 -6.99
CA VAL A 222 -1.19 6.05 -6.02
C VAL A 222 -1.27 7.42 -5.37
N PHE A 223 -1.19 7.46 -4.05
CA PHE A 223 -1.02 8.67 -3.26
C PHE A 223 0.40 8.76 -2.76
N LYS A 224 1.01 9.93 -2.91
CA LYS A 224 2.33 10.26 -2.39
C LYS A 224 2.22 11.29 -1.28
N LEU A 225 3.12 11.17 -0.31
CA LEU A 225 3.37 12.16 0.72
C LEU A 225 4.88 12.27 0.91
N ASN A 226 5.43 13.48 0.78
CA ASN A 226 6.87 13.74 0.96
C ASN A 226 7.76 12.86 0.03
N GLY A 227 7.35 12.74 -1.24
CA GLY A 227 8.05 12.00 -2.29
C GLY A 227 7.81 10.49 -2.32
N GLY A 228 7.38 9.88 -1.21
CA GLY A 228 7.12 8.44 -1.11
C GLY A 228 5.64 8.09 -1.25
N ALA A 229 5.34 6.92 -1.82
CA ALA A 229 3.97 6.39 -1.86
C ALA A 229 3.47 6.03 -0.46
N VAL A 230 2.22 6.38 -0.14
CA VAL A 230 1.58 6.12 1.17
C VAL A 230 0.30 5.31 1.05
N ALA A 231 -0.37 5.36 -0.10
CA ALA A 231 -1.49 4.49 -0.44
C ALA A 231 -1.46 4.18 -1.93
N TRP A 232 -1.83 2.97 -2.32
CA TRP A 232 -1.87 2.55 -3.72
C TRP A 232 -2.80 1.38 -3.89
N LYS A 233 -3.33 1.24 -5.11
CA LYS A 233 -4.21 0.14 -5.48
C LYS A 233 -4.10 -0.14 -6.97
N SER A 234 -4.27 -1.40 -7.33
CA SER A 234 -4.62 -1.80 -8.68
C SER A 234 -5.67 -2.90 -8.57
N SER A 235 -6.86 -2.67 -9.13
CA SER A 235 -7.98 -3.61 -9.04
C SER A 235 -8.80 -3.63 -10.31
N LYS A 236 -9.36 -4.80 -10.61
CA LYS A 236 -10.35 -4.94 -11.66
C LYS A 236 -11.64 -4.21 -11.25
N GLN A 237 -12.25 -3.49 -12.17
CA GLN A 237 -13.53 -2.82 -11.96
C GLN A 237 -14.65 -3.85 -11.84
N ASP A 238 -15.69 -3.53 -11.06
CA ASP A 238 -16.86 -4.40 -10.90
C ASP A 238 -17.81 -4.35 -12.10
N THR A 239 -17.87 -3.20 -12.77
CA THR A 239 -18.78 -2.92 -13.89
C THR A 239 -18.03 -2.90 -15.21
N THR A 240 -18.64 -3.46 -16.26
CA THR A 240 -18.15 -3.29 -17.63
C THR A 240 -18.60 -1.93 -18.16
N VAL A 241 -17.65 -1.14 -18.62
CA VAL A 241 -17.88 0.19 -19.21
C VAL A 241 -17.68 0.14 -20.72
N ASN A 242 -18.23 1.13 -21.43
CA ASN A 242 -18.23 1.17 -22.89
C ASN A 242 -17.22 2.17 -23.46
N SER A 243 -16.57 2.96 -22.62
CA SER A 243 -15.52 3.89 -23.05
C SER A 243 -14.38 3.99 -22.06
N THR A 244 -13.21 4.40 -22.57
CA THR A 244 -12.04 4.74 -21.74
C THR A 244 -12.38 5.85 -20.74
N THR A 245 -13.17 6.86 -21.15
CA THR A 245 -13.59 7.96 -20.28
C THR A 245 -14.37 7.48 -19.05
N GLU A 246 -15.27 6.52 -19.23
CA GLU A 246 -16.03 5.93 -18.10
C GLU A 246 -15.11 5.11 -17.19
N ALA A 247 -14.17 4.34 -17.74
CA ALA A 247 -13.19 3.58 -16.95
C ALA A 247 -12.33 4.51 -16.08
N GLU A 248 -11.84 5.59 -16.67
CA GLU A 248 -11.04 6.62 -16.00
C GLU A 248 -11.84 7.35 -14.93
N TYR A 249 -13.12 7.65 -15.20
CA TYR A 249 -14.00 8.27 -14.22
C TYR A 249 -14.23 7.35 -13.00
N ILE A 250 -14.36 6.04 -13.20
CA ILE A 250 -14.45 5.07 -12.10
C ILE A 250 -13.15 5.06 -11.28
N ALA A 251 -11.99 4.99 -11.93
CA ALA A 251 -10.70 5.02 -11.23
C ALA A 251 -10.48 6.32 -10.44
N ALA A 252 -10.84 7.47 -11.04
CA ALA A 252 -10.83 8.77 -10.39
C ALA A 252 -11.78 8.83 -9.18
N SER A 253 -12.96 8.23 -9.28
CA SER A 253 -13.93 8.12 -8.18
C SER A 253 -13.42 7.24 -7.04
N GLU A 254 -12.79 6.10 -7.34
CA GLU A 254 -12.14 5.25 -6.34
C GLU A 254 -11.00 6.00 -5.63
N ALA A 255 -10.14 6.69 -6.39
CA ALA A 255 -9.08 7.52 -5.84
C ALA A 255 -9.64 8.64 -4.97
N ALA A 256 -10.74 9.27 -5.37
CA ALA A 256 -11.40 10.32 -4.59
C ALA A 256 -11.89 9.81 -3.23
N ASN A 257 -12.52 8.63 -3.18
CA ASN A 257 -12.95 8.02 -1.92
C ASN A 257 -11.78 7.80 -0.96
N GLU A 258 -10.65 7.28 -1.48
CA GLU A 258 -9.42 7.12 -0.71
C GLU A 258 -8.88 8.49 -0.22
N ALA A 259 -8.86 9.50 -1.09
CA ALA A 259 -8.41 10.84 -0.74
C ALA A 259 -9.23 11.48 0.38
N VAL A 260 -10.57 11.32 0.36
CA VAL A 260 -11.44 11.82 1.45
C VAL A 260 -11.09 11.13 2.76
N TRP A 261 -10.93 9.80 2.76
CA TRP A 261 -10.55 9.07 3.95
C TRP A 261 -9.18 9.52 4.49
N MET A 262 -8.18 9.63 3.61
CA MET A 262 -6.84 10.10 3.96
C MET A 262 -6.85 11.53 4.49
N LYS A 263 -7.62 12.43 3.89
CA LYS A 263 -7.78 13.82 4.34
C LYS A 263 -8.29 13.88 5.77
N ASN A 264 -9.39 13.17 6.05
CA ASN A 264 -9.95 13.11 7.41
C ASN A 264 -8.93 12.51 8.39
N TYR A 265 -8.32 11.38 8.04
CA TYR A 265 -7.33 10.71 8.89
C TYR A 265 -6.13 11.62 9.23
N ILE A 266 -5.56 12.31 8.24
CA ILE A 266 -4.41 13.21 8.41
C ILE A 266 -4.80 14.48 9.17
N GLN A 267 -6.01 15.02 8.97
CA GLN A 267 -6.53 16.14 9.76
C GLN A 267 -6.55 15.81 11.26
N TYR A 268 -6.98 14.60 11.65
CA TYR A 268 -6.93 14.17 13.04
C TYR A 268 -5.51 14.09 13.60
N LEU A 269 -4.51 13.74 12.77
CA LEU A 269 -3.10 13.77 13.19
C LEU A 269 -2.67 15.19 13.55
N GLY A 270 -3.04 16.21 12.76
CA GLY A 270 -2.78 17.62 13.07
C GLY A 270 -1.32 18.07 12.91
N VAL A 271 -0.54 17.38 12.07
CA VAL A 271 0.88 17.70 11.78
C VAL A 271 1.17 17.96 10.30
N VAL A 272 0.14 17.97 9.46
CA VAL A 272 0.25 18.23 8.02
C VAL A 272 -0.59 19.47 7.70
N PRO A 273 -0.01 20.69 7.73
CA PRO A 273 -0.79 21.92 7.60
C PRO A 273 -1.53 22.05 6.26
N SER A 274 -0.92 21.59 5.17
CA SER A 274 -1.47 21.62 3.81
C SER A 274 -2.76 20.81 3.62
N ILE A 275 -3.10 19.92 4.57
CA ILE A 275 -4.27 19.03 4.45
C ILE A 275 -5.61 19.78 4.53
N THR A 276 -5.60 21.04 4.98
CA THR A 276 -6.79 21.90 4.95
C THR A 276 -7.23 22.14 3.51
N GLU A 277 -6.28 22.25 2.60
CA GLU A 277 -6.53 22.44 1.17
C GLU A 277 -7.13 21.19 0.52
N PRO A 278 -7.89 21.32 -0.58
CA PRO A 278 -8.36 20.18 -1.34
C PRO A 278 -7.21 19.28 -1.80
N VAL A 279 -7.40 17.96 -1.74
CA VAL A 279 -6.39 17.00 -2.22
C VAL A 279 -6.38 17.02 -3.74
N VAL A 280 -5.20 17.20 -4.34
CA VAL A 280 -5.04 17.17 -5.79
C VAL A 280 -4.92 15.72 -6.27
N ILE A 281 -5.76 15.34 -7.23
CA ILE A 281 -5.70 14.06 -7.93
C ILE A 281 -5.42 14.33 -9.41
N PHE A 282 -4.32 13.76 -9.89
CA PHE A 282 -3.90 13.82 -11.28
C PHE A 282 -4.53 12.68 -12.08
N CYS A 283 -5.15 13.02 -13.22
CA CYS A 283 -5.73 12.10 -14.19
C CYS A 283 -5.38 12.62 -15.60
N ASP A 284 -5.06 11.76 -16.55
CA ASP A 284 -4.68 12.15 -17.92
C ASP A 284 -5.90 12.26 -18.87
N ASN A 285 -7.07 11.77 -18.46
CA ASN A 285 -8.28 11.78 -19.26
C ASN A 285 -9.14 13.05 -19.04
N ASN A 286 -9.10 13.97 -20.02
CA ASN A 286 -9.88 15.21 -20.00
C ASN A 286 -11.40 15.00 -19.87
N GLY A 287 -11.94 13.92 -20.43
CA GLY A 287 -13.36 13.60 -20.34
C GLY A 287 -13.76 13.25 -18.91
N ALA A 288 -12.95 12.43 -18.23
CA ALA A 288 -13.16 12.07 -16.83
C ALA A 288 -13.01 13.29 -15.91
N ILE A 289 -11.99 14.12 -16.15
CA ILE A 289 -11.77 15.36 -15.40
C ILE A 289 -12.98 16.32 -15.55
N ALA A 290 -13.53 16.47 -16.76
CA ALA A 290 -14.68 17.33 -17.00
C ALA A 290 -15.92 16.85 -16.24
N GLN A 291 -16.11 15.53 -16.11
CA GLN A 291 -17.20 14.95 -15.32
C GLN A 291 -16.99 15.15 -13.81
N ALA A 292 -15.75 14.98 -13.33
CA ALA A 292 -15.42 15.07 -11.91
C ALA A 292 -15.44 16.50 -11.35
N LYS A 293 -15.16 17.52 -12.18
CA LYS A 293 -15.10 18.95 -11.78
C LYS A 293 -16.42 19.58 -11.30
N LYS A 294 -17.52 18.82 -11.26
CA LYS A 294 -18.86 19.28 -10.83
C LYS A 294 -19.03 19.37 -9.30
N ASN A 295 -18.15 18.76 -8.48
CA ASN A 295 -18.16 18.84 -7.00
C ASN A 295 -16.74 19.17 -6.48
N ARG A 296 -16.52 20.32 -5.81
CA ARG A 296 -15.15 20.90 -5.62
C ARG A 296 -14.65 21.12 -4.19
N ASP A 297 -15.43 20.81 -3.15
CA ASP A 297 -15.09 21.32 -1.80
C ASP A 297 -13.95 20.53 -1.12
N LEU A 298 -13.69 19.29 -1.53
CA LEU A 298 -12.72 18.40 -0.86
C LEU A 298 -11.56 17.93 -1.76
N ILE A 299 -11.77 17.87 -3.08
CA ILE A 299 -10.86 17.23 -4.04
C ILE A 299 -10.77 18.08 -5.31
N LEU A 300 -9.55 18.18 -5.86
CA LEU A 300 -9.27 18.87 -7.11
C LEU A 300 -8.69 17.91 -8.14
N PHE A 301 -9.38 17.75 -9.27
CA PHE A 301 -8.85 16.99 -10.41
C PHE A 301 -8.06 17.88 -11.36
N GLN A 302 -6.82 17.49 -11.65
CA GLN A 302 -5.92 18.17 -12.56
C GLN A 302 -5.40 17.23 -13.66
N ALA A 303 -5.12 17.80 -14.82
CA ALA A 303 -4.47 17.07 -15.91
C ALA A 303 -2.99 16.84 -15.57
N HIS A 304 -2.45 15.69 -15.95
CA HIS A 304 -1.01 15.41 -15.93
C HIS A 304 -0.51 15.19 -17.36
N SER A 305 0.71 15.63 -17.64
CA SER A 305 1.38 15.48 -18.96
C SER A 305 2.12 14.16 -19.06
#